data_AF-A0A1C5BTB6-F1
#
_entry.id   AF-A0A1C5BTB6-F1
#
_cell.length_a   1.000
_cell.length_b   1.000
_cell.length_c   1.000
_cell.angle_alpha   90.00
_cell.angle_beta   90.00
_cell.angle_gamma   90.00
#
_symmetry.space_group_name_H-M   'P 1'
#
loop_
_entity.id
_entity.type
_entity.pdbx_description
1 polymer ?
#
loop_
_entity_poly.entity_id
_entity_poly.type
_entity_poly.pdbx_seq_one_letter_code
_entity_poly.pdbx_strand_id
1 'polypeptide(L)'
;GDGTETKRQVEPYRLVSTGWRWYLVAYDLGREDWRTFRVDRISEPFATGARFSPRELPTGDAAQFLRRSMSRRQPRTEVEVSFAAPVESVRARLPGYLGVPEPTGPDSCLLRTTTTDSLEWLALRLALMDCEFTVRQPTELTDCLRELGARLLRAATATADGATGPLTEDEATDGRGETGH
;
A
#
# COMPACT_ATOMS: atom_id res chain seq x y z
N GLY A 1 14.32 -6.94 4.24
CA GLY A 1 13.97 -8.37 4.23
C GLY A 1 14.08 -8.83 2.82
N ASP A 2 15.16 -9.55 2.54
CA ASP A 2 15.76 -9.74 1.21
C ASP A 2 14.76 -10.23 0.17
N GLY A 3 14.70 -9.53 -0.96
CA GLY A 3 13.72 -9.71 -2.04
C GLY A 3 13.91 -10.97 -2.87
N THR A 4 14.34 -12.07 -2.28
CA THR A 4 14.35 -13.37 -2.94
C THR A 4 12.92 -13.88 -3.03
N GLU A 5 12.43 -13.99 -4.26
CA GLU A 5 11.16 -14.62 -4.57
C GLU A 5 11.16 -16.05 -4.03
N THR A 6 10.19 -16.39 -3.17
CA THR A 6 10.11 -17.71 -2.55
C THR A 6 8.75 -18.32 -2.82
N LYS A 7 8.74 -19.52 -3.40
CA LYS A 7 7.52 -20.34 -3.53
C LYS A 7 7.10 -20.82 -2.15
N ARG A 8 5.82 -20.65 -1.83
CA ARG A 8 5.24 -21.06 -0.54
C ARG A 8 3.91 -21.75 -0.76
N GLN A 9 3.70 -22.84 -0.04
CA GLN A 9 2.41 -23.50 0.04
C GLN A 9 1.74 -23.05 1.34
N VAL A 10 0.54 -22.48 1.22
CA VAL A 10 -0.17 -21.88 2.35
C VAL A 10 -1.63 -22.30 2.36
N GLU A 11 -2.21 -22.42 3.55
CA GLU A 11 -3.64 -22.57 3.75
C GLU A 11 -4.24 -21.17 3.99
N PRO A 12 -4.95 -20.58 3.01
CA PRO A 12 -5.50 -19.23 3.14
C PRO A 12 -6.62 -19.19 4.18
N TYR A 13 -6.59 -18.18 5.06
CA TYR A 13 -7.60 -18.01 6.09
C TYR A 13 -8.51 -16.81 5.83
N ARG A 14 -7.95 -15.60 5.76
CA ARG A 14 -8.74 -14.37 5.56
C ARG A 14 -7.89 -13.26 4.93
N LEU A 15 -8.53 -12.48 4.06
CA LEU A 15 -8.00 -11.21 3.59
C LEU A 15 -8.38 -10.10 4.57
N VAL A 16 -7.38 -9.31 4.98
CA VAL A 16 -7.53 -8.20 5.91
C VAL A 16 -6.90 -6.96 5.28
N SER A 17 -7.64 -5.85 5.30
CA SER A 17 -7.14 -4.54 4.88
C SER A 17 -6.54 -3.78 6.06
N THR A 18 -5.37 -3.17 5.89
CA THR A 18 -4.81 -2.19 6.84
C THR A 18 -4.27 -0.99 6.06
N GLY A 19 -4.87 0.18 6.28
CA GLY A 19 -4.68 1.33 5.40
C GLY A 19 -5.12 1.00 3.97
N TRP A 20 -4.18 1.05 3.02
CA TRP A 20 -4.43 0.96 1.57
C TRP A 20 -3.97 -0.38 1.01
N ARG A 21 -3.57 -1.30 1.89
CA ARG A 21 -2.88 -2.54 1.56
C ARG A 21 -3.69 -3.73 2.02
N TRP A 22 -3.75 -4.74 1.17
CA TRP A 22 -4.40 -6.02 1.44
C TRP A 22 -3.37 -7.05 1.90
N TYR A 23 -3.70 -7.74 2.99
CA TYR A 23 -2.89 -8.80 3.56
C TYR A 23 -3.69 -10.09 3.63
N LEU A 24 -3.11 -11.18 3.16
CA LEU A 24 -3.60 -12.53 3.37
C LEU A 24 -3.01 -13.06 4.68
N VAL A 25 -3.87 -13.38 5.64
CA VAL A 25 -3.50 -14.22 6.78
C VAL A 25 -3.64 -15.67 6.33
N ALA A 26 -2.56 -16.45 6.46
CA ALA A 26 -2.52 -17.85 6.05
C ALA A 26 -1.56 -18.66 6.91
N TYR A 27 -1.78 -19.96 6.98
CA TYR A 27 -0.86 -20.90 7.62
C TYR A 27 0.18 -21.35 6.59
N ASP A 28 1.47 -21.08 6.83
CA ASP A 28 2.57 -21.49 5.94
C ASP A 28 2.95 -22.95 6.26
N LEU A 29 2.68 -23.86 5.33
CA LEU A 29 2.94 -25.29 5.53
C LEU A 29 4.43 -25.62 5.62
N GLY A 30 5.29 -24.85 4.94
CA GLY A 30 6.74 -25.07 5.00
C GLY A 30 7.37 -24.54 6.28
N ARG A 31 6.69 -23.65 7.01
CA ARG A 31 7.14 -23.08 8.28
C ARG A 31 6.36 -23.56 9.49
N GLU A 32 5.25 -24.25 9.26
CA GLU A 32 4.31 -24.73 10.27
C GLU A 32 3.85 -23.63 11.23
N ASP A 33 3.60 -22.43 10.69
CA ASP A 33 3.25 -21.25 11.48
C ASP A 33 2.34 -20.28 10.72
N TRP A 34 1.59 -19.48 11.47
CA TRP A 34 0.73 -18.43 10.95
C TRP A 34 1.56 -17.25 10.42
N ARG A 35 1.28 -16.81 9.19
CA ARG A 35 1.96 -15.69 8.53
C ARG A 35 1.01 -14.74 7.84
N THR A 36 1.50 -13.52 7.64
CA THR A 36 0.82 -12.48 6.87
C THR A 36 1.57 -12.23 5.58
N PHE A 37 0.86 -12.32 4.46
CA PHE A 37 1.39 -12.13 3.12
C PHE A 37 0.75 -10.89 2.52
N ARG A 38 1.58 -9.98 2.01
CA ARG A 38 1.09 -8.82 1.28
C ARG A 38 0.59 -9.25 -0.08
N VAL A 39 -0.68 -8.98 -0.38
CA VAL A 39 -1.31 -9.40 -1.64
C VAL A 39 -0.60 -8.75 -2.84
N ASP A 40 -0.16 -7.50 -2.70
CA ASP A 40 0.58 -6.79 -3.76
C ASP A 40 1.97 -7.37 -4.08
N ARG A 41 2.47 -8.31 -3.27
CA ARG A 41 3.77 -8.97 -3.46
C ARG A 41 3.65 -10.45 -3.81
N ILE A 42 2.44 -10.97 -4.01
CA ILE A 42 2.22 -12.34 -4.44
C ILE A 42 2.24 -12.35 -5.97
N SER A 43 3.29 -12.94 -6.54
CA SER A 43 3.36 -13.31 -7.94
C SER A 43 2.80 -14.72 -8.13
N GLU A 44 2.06 -14.95 -9.22
CA GLU A 44 1.59 -16.27 -9.67
C GLU A 44 0.82 -17.11 -8.61
N PRO A 45 -0.28 -16.60 -8.02
CA PRO A 45 -1.08 -17.41 -7.10
C PRO A 45 -1.69 -18.62 -7.83
N PHE A 46 -1.39 -19.82 -7.34
CA PHE A 46 -1.88 -21.09 -7.91
C PHE A 46 -2.68 -21.89 -6.87
N ALA A 47 -3.92 -22.25 -7.21
CA ALA A 47 -4.74 -23.11 -6.37
C ALA A 47 -4.32 -24.56 -6.56
N THR A 48 -3.78 -25.19 -5.51
CA THR A 48 -3.28 -26.58 -5.56
C THR A 48 -4.39 -27.65 -5.61
N GLY A 49 -5.66 -27.26 -5.41
CA GLY A 49 -6.79 -28.19 -5.32
C GLY A 49 -6.85 -29.00 -4.03
N ALA A 50 -5.89 -28.84 -3.13
CA ALA A 50 -5.87 -29.49 -1.83
C ALA A 50 -6.99 -28.95 -0.93
N ARG A 51 -7.75 -29.86 -0.29
CA ARG A 51 -8.72 -29.50 0.74
C ARG A 51 -8.04 -29.51 2.11
N PHE A 52 -8.37 -28.55 2.95
CA PHE A 52 -7.92 -28.48 4.34
C PHE A 52 -9.10 -28.04 5.23
N SER A 53 -9.07 -28.46 6.49
CA SER A 53 -9.99 -27.95 7.50
C SER A 53 -9.46 -26.60 8.00
N PRO A 54 -10.29 -25.53 8.03
CA PRO A 54 -9.84 -24.23 8.52
C PRO A 54 -9.25 -24.34 9.93
N ARG A 55 -7.98 -23.94 10.08
CA ARG A 55 -7.31 -23.91 11.38
C ARG A 55 -7.83 -22.74 12.22
N GLU A 56 -7.94 -22.94 13.52
CA GLU A 56 -8.27 -21.87 14.45
C GLU A 56 -7.08 -20.91 14.63
N LEU A 57 -7.35 -19.61 14.49
CA LEU A 57 -6.34 -18.59 14.70
C LEU A 57 -6.09 -18.41 16.21
N PRO A 58 -4.82 -18.31 16.68
CA PRO A 58 -4.50 -18.25 18.11
C PRO A 58 -5.11 -17.08 18.89
N THR A 59 -5.58 -16.05 18.18
CA THR A 59 -6.16 -14.82 18.75
C THR A 59 -7.64 -14.65 18.39
N GLY A 60 -8.26 -15.59 17.68
CA GLY A 60 -9.67 -15.54 17.26
C GLY A 60 -10.02 -14.46 16.22
N ASP A 61 -9.18 -13.43 16.05
CA ASP A 61 -9.37 -12.34 15.10
C ASP A 61 -8.14 -12.14 14.19
N ALA A 62 -8.36 -12.28 12.88
CA ALA A 62 -7.36 -12.08 11.85
C ALA A 62 -6.85 -10.62 11.80
N ALA A 63 -7.68 -9.63 12.11
CA ALA A 63 -7.27 -8.22 12.15
C ALA A 63 -6.35 -7.96 13.35
N GLN A 64 -6.68 -8.47 14.52
CA GLN A 64 -5.81 -8.43 15.69
C GLN A 64 -4.48 -9.18 15.45
N PHE A 65 -4.52 -10.34 14.81
CA PHE A 65 -3.31 -11.09 14.44
C PHE A 65 -2.42 -10.29 13.49
N LEU A 66 -2.99 -9.68 12.44
CA LEU A 66 -2.26 -8.82 11.52
C LEU A 66 -1.63 -7.65 12.25
N ARG A 67 -2.37 -6.93 13.11
CA ARG A 67 -1.85 -5.82 13.90
C ARG A 67 -0.67 -6.26 14.77
N ARG A 68 -0.80 -7.37 15.50
CA ARG A 68 0.29 -7.94 16.32
C ARG A 68 1.49 -8.39 15.48
N SER A 69 1.26 -9.05 14.35
CA SER A 69 2.31 -9.51 13.43
C SER A 69 3.09 -8.33 12.84
N MET A 70 2.38 -7.25 12.47
CA MET A 70 3.00 -6.01 11.99
C MET A 70 3.79 -5.30 13.09
N SER A 71 3.23 -5.15 14.29
CA SER A 71 3.95 -4.54 15.42
C SER A 71 5.17 -5.35 15.86
N ARG A 72 5.16 -6.68 15.69
CA ARG A 72 6.32 -7.54 15.97
C ARG A 72 7.39 -7.49 14.87
N ARG A 73 7.03 -7.11 13.63
CA ARG A 73 7.95 -7.04 12.48
C ARG A 73 8.43 -5.63 12.14
N GLN A 74 7.71 -4.59 12.57
CA GLN A 74 8.09 -3.20 12.35
C GLN A 74 8.66 -2.65 13.67
N PRO A 75 9.99 -2.54 13.80
CA PRO A 75 10.56 -1.80 14.91
C PRO A 75 9.98 -0.39 14.91
N ARG A 76 9.77 0.14 16.11
CA ARG A 76 9.45 1.55 16.32
C ARG A 76 10.49 2.37 15.55
N THR A 77 10.02 3.15 14.58
CA THR A 77 10.88 3.95 13.72
C THR A 77 10.78 5.39 14.16
N GLU A 78 11.91 6.00 14.49
CA GLU A 78 12.01 7.42 14.76
C GLU A 78 11.88 8.20 13.46
N VAL A 79 11.07 9.26 13.49
CA VAL A 79 10.76 10.10 12.35
C VAL A 79 10.99 11.54 12.75
N GLU A 80 11.73 12.26 11.91
CA GLU A 80 11.94 13.69 12.04
C GLU A 80 11.61 14.39 10.71
N VAL A 81 10.63 15.29 10.72
CA VAL A 81 10.16 16.03 9.55
C VAL A 81 10.07 17.52 9.85
N SER A 82 10.78 18.35 9.08
CA SER A 82 10.64 19.80 9.11
C SER A 82 9.54 20.23 8.13
N PHE A 83 8.69 21.17 8.54
CA PHE A 83 7.67 21.79 7.68
C PHE A 83 7.99 23.27 7.50
N ALA A 84 7.80 23.78 6.29
CA ALA A 84 7.85 25.21 5.98
C ALA A 84 6.45 25.82 6.15
N ALA A 85 5.93 25.75 7.36
CA ALA A 85 4.65 26.34 7.77
C ALA A 85 4.61 26.59 9.29
N PRO A 86 3.77 27.52 9.77
CA PRO A 86 3.52 27.70 11.20
C PRO A 86 2.98 26.43 11.87
N VAL A 87 3.34 26.22 13.14
CA VAL A 87 2.98 25.00 13.89
C VAL A 87 1.46 24.80 13.98
N GLU A 88 0.68 25.87 14.09
CA GLU A 88 -0.78 25.85 14.17
C GLU A 88 -1.40 25.31 12.88
N SER A 89 -0.88 25.75 11.73
CA SER A 89 -1.33 25.30 10.40
C SER A 89 -1.04 23.83 10.17
N VAL A 90 0.15 23.37 10.58
CA VAL A 90 0.53 21.95 10.49
C VAL A 90 -0.32 21.13 11.45
N ARG A 91 -0.45 21.55 12.71
CA ARG A 91 -1.23 20.85 13.74
C ARG A 91 -2.71 20.70 13.37
N ALA A 92 -3.31 21.68 12.70
CA ALA A 92 -4.70 21.61 12.26
C ALA A 92 -4.97 20.49 11.22
N ARG A 93 -3.94 20.07 10.48
CA ARG A 93 -4.03 19.08 9.39
C ARG A 93 -3.37 17.75 9.75
N LEU A 94 -2.37 17.77 10.62
CA LEU A 94 -1.64 16.59 11.05
C LEU A 94 -2.53 15.70 11.95
N PRO A 95 -2.63 14.39 11.68
CA PRO A 95 -3.32 13.48 12.59
C PRO A 95 -2.67 13.48 13.98
N GLY A 96 -3.48 13.63 15.03
CA GLY A 96 -2.98 13.74 16.41
C GLY A 96 -2.17 12.52 16.90
N TYR A 97 -2.34 11.35 16.28
CA TYR A 97 -1.56 10.15 16.63
C TYR A 97 -0.08 10.26 16.23
N LEU A 98 0.28 11.17 15.32
CA LEU A 98 1.67 11.43 14.93
C LEU A 98 2.39 12.35 15.92
N GLY A 99 1.68 12.93 16.89
CA GLY A 99 2.25 13.87 17.86
C GLY A 99 2.08 15.32 17.45
N VAL A 100 2.72 16.20 18.23
CA VAL A 100 2.60 17.65 18.09
C VAL A 100 3.92 18.20 17.55
N PRO A 101 3.93 18.92 16.41
CA PRO A 101 5.14 19.57 15.95
C PRO A 101 5.59 20.67 16.92
N GLU A 102 6.91 20.85 17.02
CA GLU A 102 7.55 21.90 17.81
C GLU A 102 7.85 23.11 16.91
N PRO A 103 7.52 24.35 17.31
CA PRO A 103 7.86 25.52 16.52
C PRO A 103 9.38 25.72 16.47
N THR A 104 9.92 25.94 15.28
CA THR A 104 11.35 26.28 15.05
C THR A 104 11.53 27.72 14.56
N GLY A 105 10.43 28.40 14.25
CA GLY A 105 10.36 29.79 13.83
C GLY A 105 8.90 30.19 13.52
N PRO A 106 8.65 31.43 13.06
CA PRO A 106 7.28 31.88 12.75
C PRO A 106 6.61 31.05 11.65
N ASP A 107 7.37 30.65 10.61
CA ASP A 107 6.89 29.89 9.46
C ASP A 107 7.57 28.52 9.33
N SER A 108 8.02 27.96 10.46
CA SER A 108 8.62 26.63 10.45
C SER A 108 8.37 25.86 11.74
N CYS A 109 8.16 24.56 11.60
CA CYS A 109 8.06 23.65 12.73
C CYS A 109 8.70 22.29 12.42
N LEU A 110 8.95 21.53 13.47
CA LEU A 110 9.61 20.24 13.42
C LEU A 110 8.77 19.20 14.14
N LEU A 111 8.40 18.13 13.44
CA LEU A 111 7.78 16.97 14.03
C LEU A 111 8.84 15.94 14.37
N ARG A 112 8.89 15.53 15.65
CA ARG A 112 9.61 14.35 16.11
C ARG A 112 8.62 13.34 16.66
N THR A 113 8.64 12.14 16.13
CA THR A 113 7.70 11.11 16.54
C THR A 113 8.27 9.71 16.35
N THR A 114 7.62 8.74 16.96
CA THR A 114 7.92 7.33 16.76
C THR A 114 6.68 6.66 16.22
N THR A 115 6.80 5.99 15.08
CA THR A 115 5.69 5.28 14.45
C THR A 115 5.97 3.79 14.30
N THR A 116 4.90 3.01 14.29
CA THR A 116 4.90 1.60 13.85
C THR A 116 4.14 1.43 12.54
N ASP A 117 3.65 2.52 11.96
CA ASP A 117 3.01 2.52 10.65
C ASP A 117 4.04 2.30 9.55
N SER A 118 3.57 1.80 8.41
CA SER A 118 4.43 1.66 7.23
C SER A 118 4.88 3.03 6.72
N LEU A 119 6.16 3.19 6.39
CA LEU A 119 6.71 4.45 5.90
C LEU A 119 6.03 4.94 4.62
N GLU A 120 5.51 4.04 3.78
CA GLU A 120 4.76 4.43 2.58
C GLU A 120 3.42 5.09 2.92
N TRP A 121 2.79 4.69 4.02
CA TRP A 121 1.57 5.33 4.51
C TRP A 121 1.88 6.73 5.05
N LEU A 122 2.96 6.85 5.82
CA LEU A 122 3.43 8.14 6.31
C LEU A 122 3.81 9.07 5.15
N ALA A 123 4.49 8.58 4.11
CA ALA A 123 4.83 9.36 2.91
C ALA A 123 3.59 9.92 2.22
N LEU A 124 2.56 9.09 2.01
CA LEU A 124 1.28 9.54 1.45
C LEU A 124 0.58 10.56 2.36
N ARG A 125 0.64 10.35 3.68
CA ARG A 125 0.04 11.27 4.65
C ARG A 125 0.70 12.64 4.61
N LEU A 126 2.04 12.68 4.55
CA LEU A 126 2.84 13.89 4.43
C LEU A 126 2.61 14.59 3.08
N ALA A 127 2.47 13.85 1.98
CA ALA A 127 2.17 14.42 0.67
C ALA A 127 0.80 15.14 0.60
N LEU A 128 -0.10 14.85 1.53
CA LEU A 128 -1.39 15.53 1.68
C LEU A 128 -1.30 16.78 2.55
N MET A 129 -0.12 17.10 3.09
CA MET A 129 0.12 18.37 3.76
C MET A 129 0.25 19.45 2.69
N ASP A 130 -0.61 20.45 2.76
CA ASP A 130 -0.62 21.62 1.89
C ASP A 130 0.48 22.62 2.31
N CYS A 131 1.72 22.13 2.38
CA CYS A 131 2.94 22.88 2.68
C CYS A 131 4.19 22.07 2.32
N GLU A 132 5.28 22.76 2.03
CA GLU A 132 6.59 22.14 1.82
C GLU A 132 7.13 21.49 3.10
N PHE A 133 7.82 20.37 2.96
CA PHE A 133 8.41 19.65 4.08
C PHE A 133 9.68 18.90 3.68
N THR A 134 10.54 18.64 4.67
CA THR A 134 11.80 17.92 4.52
C THR A 134 11.89 16.81 5.54
N VAL A 135 12.05 15.58 5.08
CA VAL A 135 12.35 14.42 5.93
C VAL A 135 13.82 14.44 6.30
N ARG A 136 14.12 14.45 7.60
CA ARG A 136 15.48 14.36 8.15
C ARG A 136 15.85 12.92 8.49
N GLN A 137 14.88 12.15 8.98
CA GLN A 137 15.00 10.71 9.20
C GLN A 137 13.60 10.06 9.25
N PRO A 138 13.49 8.76 8.93
CA PRO A 138 14.54 7.89 8.37
C PRO A 138 14.75 8.17 6.87
N THR A 139 15.91 7.79 6.33
CA THR A 139 16.21 7.94 4.88
C THR A 139 15.25 7.14 4.00
N GLU A 140 14.75 6.02 4.52
CA GLU A 140 13.80 5.11 3.90
C GLU A 140 12.46 5.81 3.64
N LEU A 141 12.08 6.79 4.47
CA LEU A 141 10.88 7.60 4.24
C LEU A 141 11.08 8.53 3.03
N THR A 142 12.28 9.04 2.82
CA THR A 142 12.64 9.82 1.63
C THR A 142 12.53 8.97 0.36
N ASP A 143 12.94 7.70 0.41
CA ASP A 143 12.80 6.77 -0.71
C ASP A 143 11.32 6.52 -1.05
N CYS A 144 10.48 6.30 -0.02
CA CYS A 144 9.03 6.16 -0.18
C CYS A 144 8.40 7.40 -0.85
N LEU A 145 8.83 8.61 -0.45
CA LEU A 145 8.38 9.87 -1.05
C LEU A 145 8.82 10.00 -2.51
N ARG A 146 10.06 9.61 -2.83
CA ARG A 146 10.57 9.64 -4.21
C ARG A 146 9.76 8.72 -5.12
N GLU A 147 9.47 7.51 -4.67
CA GLU A 147 8.64 6.55 -5.43
C GLU A 147 7.20 7.02 -5.59
N LEU A 148 6.62 7.61 -4.54
CA LEU A 148 5.28 8.20 -4.60
C LEU A 148 5.25 9.37 -5.59
N GLY A 149 6.16 10.33 -5.45
CA GLY A 149 6.26 11.49 -6.34
C GLY A 149 6.47 11.09 -7.80
N ALA A 150 7.36 10.13 -8.08
CA ALA A 150 7.59 9.63 -9.42
C ALA A 150 6.33 9.00 -10.05
N ARG A 151 5.52 8.27 -9.26
CA ARG A 151 4.24 7.72 -9.73
C ARG A 151 3.22 8.82 -10.01
N LEU A 152 3.10 9.80 -9.12
CA LEU A 152 2.18 10.93 -9.28
C LEU A 152 2.53 11.78 -10.50
N LEU A 153 3.81 12.06 -10.72
CA LEU A 153 4.29 12.77 -11.90
C LEU A 153 3.97 12.01 -13.19
N ARG A 154 4.27 10.70 -13.25
CA ARG A 154 3.93 9.87 -14.41
C ARG A 154 2.43 9.87 -14.69
N ALA A 155 1.60 9.80 -13.64
CA ALA A 155 0.14 9.85 -13.79
C ALA A 155 -0.35 11.22 -14.29
N ALA A 156 0.25 12.31 -13.81
CA ALA A 156 -0.10 13.67 -14.24
C ALA A 156 0.28 13.95 -15.70
N THR A 157 1.33 13.30 -16.21
CA THR A 157 1.80 13.44 -17.59
C THR A 157 1.20 12.40 -18.53
N ALA A 158 0.53 11.37 -18.01
CA ALA A 158 -0.13 10.36 -18.82
C ALA A 158 -1.37 10.99 -19.47
N THR A 159 -1.28 11.28 -20.76
CA THR A 159 -2.46 11.56 -21.57
C THR A 159 -3.31 10.30 -21.60
N ALA A 160 -4.64 10.42 -21.46
CA ALA A 160 -5.58 9.33 -21.61
C ALA A 160 -5.67 8.88 -23.09
N ASP A 161 -4.56 8.41 -23.67
CA ASP A 161 -4.55 7.83 -25.00
C ASP A 161 -5.01 6.37 -24.90
N GLY A 162 -6.30 6.17 -25.16
CA GLY A 162 -6.88 4.82 -25.25
C GLY A 162 -8.40 4.71 -25.19
N ALA A 163 -9.16 5.81 -25.16
CA ALA A 163 -10.62 5.77 -25.19
C ALA A 163 -11.21 6.50 -26.40
N THR A 164 -10.82 6.09 -27.61
CA THR A 164 -11.69 6.17 -28.81
C THR A 164 -11.25 5.09 -29.77
N GLY A 165 -11.79 3.88 -29.61
CA GLY A 165 -11.87 2.94 -30.72
C GLY A 165 -12.88 3.51 -31.73
N PRO A 166 -12.62 3.47 -33.05
CA PRO A 166 -13.64 3.85 -34.01
C PRO A 166 -14.77 2.82 -33.95
N LEU A 167 -15.95 3.27 -33.53
CA LEU A 167 -17.20 2.60 -33.88
C LEU A 167 -17.38 2.84 -35.38
N THR A 168 -16.97 1.88 -36.21
CA THR A 168 -17.51 1.77 -37.57
C THR A 168 -18.74 0.90 -37.49
N GLU A 169 -19.88 1.52 -37.22
CA GLU A 169 -21.13 1.14 -37.87
C GLU A 169 -21.05 1.67 -39.30
N ASP A 170 -21.03 0.79 -40.28
CA ASP A 170 -22.09 0.66 -41.30
C ASP A 170 -21.54 -0.11 -42.50
N GLU A 171 -22.09 -1.31 -42.75
CA GLU A 171 -22.41 -1.77 -44.10
C GLU A 171 -23.42 -2.91 -43.98
N ALA A 172 -24.70 -2.53 -43.98
CA ALA A 172 -25.79 -3.37 -44.40
C ALA A 172 -25.80 -3.52 -45.94
N THR A 173 -26.49 -4.58 -46.40
CA THR A 173 -26.81 -5.00 -47.79
C THR A 173 -25.66 -5.75 -48.48
N ASP A 174 -25.79 -6.94 -49.06
CA ASP A 174 -26.87 -7.66 -49.75
C ASP A 174 -26.36 -9.11 -49.93
N GLY A 175 -27.04 -10.23 -49.63
CA GLY A 175 -28.26 -10.68 -50.29
C GLY A 175 -28.01 -11.39 -51.65
N ARG A 176 -27.36 -12.57 -51.66
CA ARG A 176 -27.46 -13.66 -52.68
C ARG A 176 -26.45 -14.75 -52.29
N GLY A 177 -26.78 -15.99 -51.93
CA GLY A 177 -27.81 -16.85 -52.47
C GLY A 177 -27.23 -17.58 -53.68
N GLU A 178 -26.55 -18.73 -53.47
CA GLU A 178 -26.53 -19.85 -54.42
C GLU A 178 -25.89 -21.12 -53.86
N THR A 179 -26.47 -22.23 -54.29
CA THR A 179 -26.39 -23.60 -53.79
C THR A 179 -25.48 -24.49 -54.63
N GLY A 180 -24.77 -25.43 -53.98
CA GLY A 180 -24.51 -26.80 -54.45
C GLY A 180 -23.60 -27.03 -55.67
N HIS A 181 -22.48 -27.72 -55.48
CA HIS A 181 -22.31 -29.16 -55.75
C HIS A 181 -21.02 -29.65 -55.12
#